data_AF-A0A183GLR8-F1
#
_entry.id   AF-A0A183GLR8-F1
#
_cell.length_a   1.000
_cell.length_b   1.000
_cell.length_c   1.000
_cell.angle_alpha   90.00
_cell.angle_beta   90.00
_cell.angle_gamma   90.00
#
_symmetry.space_group_name_H-M   'P 1'
#
loop_
_entity.id
_entity.type
_entity.pdbx_description
1 polymer ?
#
loop_
_entity_poly.entity_id
_entity_poly.type
_entity_poly.pdbx_seq_one_letter_code
_entity_poly.pdbx_strand_id
1 'polypeptide(L)'
;MEIVKTLIIRTHDNNTYDEDREIPESRIWMREIHTLYAAFLSLSSLFTVVVTCLATVQLYYVYKYVSNSRIQADLYYLVLMFPVTTLCNVAGMFIPRAAPFLYAVALVYFMFCLFVVVSLLFNIFGSRKEMSDYLMENDIRISFRVPPLCCIKILPDLPSTE
;
A
#
# COMPACT_ATOMS: atom_id res chain seq x y z
N MET A 1 34.56 15.94 -48.07
CA MET A 1 33.63 14.92 -47.51
C MET A 1 34.25 14.07 -46.40
N GLU A 2 35.52 14.29 -46.07
CA GLU A 2 36.26 13.52 -45.04
C GLU A 2 36.00 14.06 -43.62
N ILE A 3 35.87 15.39 -43.49
CA ILE A 3 35.69 16.09 -42.21
C ILE A 3 34.35 15.75 -41.53
N VAL A 4 33.31 15.52 -42.34
CA VAL A 4 31.99 15.10 -41.85
C VAL A 4 32.02 13.66 -41.34
N LYS A 5 32.76 12.76 -42.01
CA LYS A 5 32.95 11.38 -41.54
C LYS A 5 33.71 11.33 -40.22
N THR A 6 34.74 12.16 -40.05
CA THR A 6 35.50 12.24 -38.78
C THR A 6 34.65 12.80 -37.63
N LEU A 7 33.69 13.70 -37.90
CA LEU A 7 32.78 14.24 -36.89
C LEU A 7 31.68 13.25 -36.49
N ILE A 8 31.18 12.46 -37.44
CA ILE A 8 30.18 11.41 -37.17
C ILE A 8 30.81 10.27 -36.35
N ILE A 9 32.03 9.83 -36.70
CA ILE A 9 32.75 8.78 -35.96
C ILE A 9 33.09 9.25 -34.54
N ARG A 10 33.58 10.50 -34.39
CA ARG A 10 33.92 11.05 -33.07
C ARG A 10 32.70 11.24 -32.16
N THR A 11 31.55 11.59 -32.74
CA THR A 11 30.29 11.67 -31.98
C THR A 11 29.80 10.27 -31.57
N HIS A 12 29.96 9.26 -32.42
CA HIS A 12 29.57 7.89 -32.09
C HIS A 12 30.46 7.30 -30.98
N ASP A 13 31.78 7.51 -31.05
CA ASP A 13 32.74 7.08 -30.02
C ASP A 13 32.48 7.81 -28.69
N ASN A 14 32.30 9.13 -28.72
CA ASN A 14 32.09 9.92 -27.49
C ASN A 14 30.73 9.67 -26.83
N ASN A 15 29.79 9.02 -27.54
CA ASN A 15 28.51 8.58 -26.98
C ASN A 15 28.56 7.14 -26.44
N THR A 16 29.58 6.34 -26.79
CA THR A 16 29.74 4.96 -26.27
C THR A 16 30.58 4.88 -24.99
N TYR A 17 31.37 5.92 -24.67
CA TYR A 17 32.13 5.97 -23.40
C TYR A 17 31.29 6.38 -22.18
N ASP A 18 30.02 6.72 -22.36
CA ASP A 18 29.06 6.99 -21.26
C ASP A 18 27.96 5.90 -21.20
N GLU A 19 28.18 4.77 -21.88
CA GLU A 19 27.18 3.70 -22.04
C GLU A 19 27.60 2.35 -21.44
N ASP A 20 28.51 2.38 -20.45
CA ASP A 20 28.78 1.22 -19.58
C ASP A 20 29.02 1.68 -18.14
N ARG A 21 28.05 2.41 -17.58
CA ARG A 21 27.85 2.36 -16.13
C ARG A 21 27.33 0.95 -15.81
N GLU A 22 28.25 -0.01 -15.70
CA GLU A 22 27.96 -1.31 -15.07
C GLU A 22 27.18 -1.00 -13.80
N ILE A 23 25.91 -1.41 -13.78
CA ILE A 23 25.07 -1.26 -12.60
C ILE A 23 25.82 -2.01 -11.51
N PRO A 24 26.37 -1.31 -10.49
CA PRO A 24 27.27 -1.95 -9.55
C PRO A 24 26.54 -3.11 -8.91
N GLU A 25 27.23 -4.25 -8.74
CA GLU A 25 26.65 -5.38 -8.02
C GLU A 25 26.03 -4.87 -6.71
N SER A 26 24.83 -5.38 -6.40
CA SER A 26 24.04 -4.93 -5.24
C SER A 26 24.83 -4.94 -3.92
N ARG A 27 25.84 -5.81 -3.83
CA ARG A 27 26.78 -5.91 -2.69
C ARG A 27 27.70 -4.69 -2.55
N ILE A 28 28.16 -4.11 -3.66
CA ILE A 28 29.01 -2.92 -3.69
C ILE A 28 28.15 -1.68 -3.40
N TRP A 29 26.95 -1.62 -3.97
CA TRP A 29 25.99 -0.54 -3.73
C TRP A 29 25.54 -0.46 -2.25
N MET A 30 25.29 -1.60 -1.60
CA MET A 30 24.96 -1.63 -0.17
C MET A 30 26.12 -1.18 0.72
N ARG A 31 27.37 -1.30 0.26
CA ARG A 31 28.56 -0.97 1.04
C ARG A 31 28.91 0.52 0.99
N GLU A 32 28.57 1.19 -0.11
CA GLU A 32 28.78 2.62 -0.35
C GLU A 32 27.57 3.49 0.08
N ILE A 33 26.52 2.88 0.64
CA ILE A 33 25.25 3.55 0.86
C ILE A 33 25.33 4.58 1.98
N HIS A 34 24.71 5.75 1.77
CA HIS A 34 24.65 6.81 2.77
C HIS A 34 23.88 6.32 4.01
N THR A 35 24.43 6.56 5.21
CA THR A 35 23.94 6.00 6.49
C THR A 35 22.47 6.28 6.76
N LEU A 36 21.98 7.45 6.33
CA LEU A 36 20.56 7.83 6.43
C LEU A 36 19.64 6.91 5.63
N TYR A 37 20.02 6.53 4.41
CA TYR A 37 19.21 5.68 3.55
C TYR A 37 19.16 4.24 4.09
N ALA A 38 20.28 3.74 4.61
CA ALA A 38 20.33 2.46 5.31
C ALA A 38 19.44 2.46 6.56
N ALA A 39 19.43 3.55 7.34
CA ALA A 39 18.58 3.68 8.51
C ALA A 39 17.10 3.61 8.15
N PHE A 40 16.64 4.35 7.14
CA PHE A 40 15.24 4.29 6.69
C PHE A 40 14.85 2.92 6.14
N LEU A 41 15.73 2.26 5.37
CA LEU A 41 15.49 0.91 4.88
C LEU A 41 15.37 -0.11 6.02
N SER A 42 16.27 -0.05 7.00
CA SER A 42 16.24 -0.94 8.16
C SER A 42 14.99 -0.76 9.01
N LEU A 43 14.57 0.49 9.23
CA LEU A 43 13.36 0.84 9.96
C LEU A 43 12.11 0.33 9.23
N SER A 44 12.01 0.58 7.93
CA SER A 44 10.90 0.12 7.09
C SER A 44 10.78 -1.41 7.08
N SER A 45 11.93 -2.10 7.01
CA SER A 45 11.99 -3.56 7.06
C SER A 45 11.52 -4.09 8.41
N LEU A 46 11.93 -3.46 9.52
CA LEU A 46 11.48 -3.83 10.87
C LEU A 46 9.96 -3.69 11.02
N PHE A 47 9.38 -2.56 10.60
CA PHE A 47 7.93 -2.35 10.64
C PHE A 47 7.17 -3.36 9.78
N THR A 48 7.72 -3.74 8.62
CA THR A 48 7.11 -4.73 7.73
C THR A 48 7.06 -6.12 8.37
N VAL A 49 8.09 -6.50 9.12
CA VAL A 49 8.09 -7.75 9.90
C VAL A 49 7.02 -7.72 10.98
N VAL A 50 6.89 -6.60 11.70
CA VAL A 50 5.84 -6.43 12.74
C VAL A 50 4.44 -6.52 12.14
N VAL A 51 4.19 -5.82 11.02
CA VAL A 51 2.90 -5.86 10.31
C VAL A 51 2.58 -7.27 9.83
N THR A 52 3.58 -8.00 9.31
CA THR A 52 3.39 -9.39 8.86
C THR A 52 3.03 -10.32 10.02
N CYS A 53 3.66 -10.14 11.19
CA CYS A 53 3.32 -10.89 12.40
C CYS A 53 1.88 -10.61 12.85
N LEU A 54 1.49 -9.33 12.94
CA LEU A 54 0.11 -8.94 13.27
C LEU A 54 -0.89 -9.49 12.26
N ALA A 55 -0.57 -9.46 10.97
CA ALA A 55 -1.43 -10.02 9.92
C ALA A 55 -1.63 -11.53 10.08
N THR A 56 -0.58 -12.26 10.46
CA THR A 56 -0.66 -13.71 10.72
C THR A 56 -1.56 -14.02 11.91
N VAL A 57 -1.45 -13.22 12.99
CA VAL A 57 -2.33 -13.34 14.16
C VAL A 57 -3.79 -13.07 13.77
N GLN A 58 -4.05 -11.99 13.04
CA GLN A 58 -5.39 -11.68 12.55
C GLN A 58 -5.95 -12.79 11.66
N LEU A 59 -5.15 -13.32 10.74
CA LEU A 59 -5.56 -14.42 9.84
C LEU A 59 -5.95 -15.67 10.64
N TYR A 60 -5.20 -15.99 11.70
CA TYR A 60 -5.54 -17.09 12.61
C TYR A 60 -6.88 -16.88 13.34
N TYR A 61 -7.13 -15.67 13.85
CA TYR A 61 -8.43 -15.34 14.47
C TYR A 61 -9.57 -15.47 13.48
N VAL A 62 -9.40 -15.00 12.25
CA VAL A 62 -10.42 -15.03 11.22
C VAL A 62 -10.75 -16.45 10.80
N TYR A 63 -9.72 -17.28 10.61
CA TYR A 63 -9.90 -18.70 10.30
C TYR A 63 -10.68 -19.43 11.41
N LYS A 64 -10.39 -19.12 12.68
CA LYS A 64 -11.01 -19.81 13.82
C LYS A 64 -12.42 -19.32 14.17
N TYR A 65 -12.70 -18.02 14.06
CA TYR A 65 -13.95 -17.41 14.53
C TYR A 65 -15.02 -17.26 13.45
N VAL A 66 -14.66 -17.16 12.16
CA VAL A 66 -15.63 -16.93 11.08
C VAL A 66 -15.95 -18.24 10.38
N SER A 67 -17.15 -18.78 10.63
CA SER A 67 -17.60 -20.04 10.02
C SER A 67 -18.25 -19.86 8.64
N ASN A 68 -18.68 -18.65 8.26
CA ASN A 68 -19.34 -18.41 6.99
C ASN A 68 -18.31 -18.19 5.88
N SER A 69 -18.18 -19.15 4.94
CA SER A 69 -17.16 -19.16 3.89
C SER A 69 -17.17 -17.94 2.97
N ARG A 70 -18.34 -17.30 2.75
CA ARG A 70 -18.44 -16.08 1.94
C ARG A 70 -17.81 -14.88 2.65
N ILE A 71 -18.17 -14.67 3.91
CA ILE A 71 -17.64 -13.58 4.74
C ILE A 71 -16.16 -13.82 5.05
N GLN A 72 -15.77 -15.08 5.24
CA GLN A 72 -14.39 -15.48 5.52
C GLN A 72 -13.45 -15.11 4.35
N ALA A 73 -13.86 -15.37 3.10
CA ALA A 73 -13.07 -15.03 1.92
C ALA A 73 -12.83 -13.52 1.78
N ASP A 74 -13.89 -12.72 1.91
CA ASP A 74 -13.81 -11.27 1.87
C ASP A 74 -12.89 -10.72 2.98
N LEU A 75 -12.98 -11.30 4.18
CA LEU A 75 -12.18 -10.86 5.33
C LEU A 75 -10.70 -11.28 5.22
N TYR A 76 -10.38 -12.36 4.50
CA TYR A 76 -9.00 -12.70 4.14
C TYR A 76 -8.37 -11.66 3.22
N TYR A 77 -9.08 -11.20 2.19
CA TYR A 77 -8.59 -10.11 1.33
C TYR A 77 -8.30 -8.83 2.14
N LEU A 78 -9.14 -8.54 3.12
CA LEU A 78 -8.97 -7.39 4.01
C LEU A 78 -7.74 -7.54 4.92
N VAL A 79 -7.54 -8.70 5.55
CA VAL A 79 -6.37 -8.95 6.42
C VAL A 79 -5.06 -8.94 5.63
N LEU A 80 -5.07 -9.44 4.39
CA LEU A 80 -3.90 -9.47 3.52
C LEU A 80 -3.51 -8.09 2.95
N MET A 81 -4.38 -7.08 3.04
CA MET A 81 -4.09 -5.72 2.59
C MET A 81 -2.84 -5.14 3.24
N PHE A 82 -2.77 -5.17 4.58
CA PHE A 82 -1.65 -4.58 5.31
C PHE A 82 -0.29 -5.22 4.98
N PRO A 83 -0.12 -6.55 4.97
CA PRO A 83 1.16 -7.17 4.60
C PRO A 83 1.48 -6.99 3.11
N VAL A 84 0.50 -7.06 2.20
CA VAL A 84 0.77 -6.89 0.76
C VAL A 84 1.22 -5.46 0.44
N THR A 85 0.55 -4.45 0.98
CA THR A 85 0.93 -3.05 0.75
C THR A 85 2.31 -2.73 1.35
N THR A 86 2.62 -3.22 2.54
CA THR A 86 3.94 -3.00 3.16
C THR A 86 5.06 -3.70 2.41
N LEU A 87 4.84 -4.92 1.93
CA LEU A 87 5.79 -5.65 1.08
C LEU A 87 6.05 -4.92 -0.25
N CYS A 88 5.00 -4.43 -0.92
CA CYS A 88 5.16 -3.65 -2.16
C CYS A 88 5.96 -2.36 -1.91
N ASN A 89 5.73 -1.68 -0.79
CA ASN A 89 6.46 -0.45 -0.44
C ASN A 89 7.94 -0.73 -0.15
N VAL A 90 8.25 -1.76 0.64
CA VAL A 90 9.63 -2.17 0.92
C VAL A 90 10.35 -2.62 -0.36
N ALA A 91 9.70 -3.42 -1.21
CA ALA A 91 10.24 -3.83 -2.50
C ALA A 91 10.50 -2.63 -3.43
N GLY A 92 9.63 -1.62 -3.40
CA GLY A 92 9.83 -0.35 -4.12
C GLY A 92 11.03 0.43 -3.61
N MET A 93 11.35 0.35 -2.31
CA MET A 93 12.57 0.96 -1.75
C MET A 93 13.83 0.20 -2.16
N PHE A 94 13.78 -1.12 -2.35
CA PHE A 94 14.92 -1.90 -2.86
C PHE A 94 15.19 -1.69 -4.35
N ILE A 95 14.14 -1.48 -5.16
CA ILE A 95 14.23 -1.33 -6.61
C ILE A 95 13.51 -0.03 -7.03
N PRO A 96 14.16 1.15 -6.94
CA PRO A 96 13.52 2.44 -7.21
C PRO A 96 12.99 2.56 -8.64
N ARG A 97 13.56 1.82 -9.59
CA ARG A 97 13.10 1.76 -10.99
C ARG A 97 11.72 1.08 -11.13
N ALA A 98 11.43 0.09 -10.29
CA ALA A 98 10.15 -0.62 -10.28
C ALA A 98 9.16 -0.05 -9.25
N ALA A 99 9.60 0.90 -8.40
CA ALA A 99 8.79 1.53 -7.39
C ALA A 99 7.44 2.07 -7.89
N PRO A 100 7.35 2.88 -8.97
CA PRO A 100 6.06 3.41 -9.41
C PRO A 100 5.07 2.31 -9.83
N PHE A 101 5.58 1.21 -10.38
CA PHE A 101 4.77 0.06 -10.74
C PHE A 101 4.25 -0.68 -9.49
N LEU A 102 5.12 -0.94 -8.51
CA LEU A 102 4.74 -1.58 -7.24
C LEU A 102 3.74 -0.72 -6.43
N TYR A 103 3.92 0.60 -6.42
CA TYR A 103 2.96 1.52 -5.81
C TYR A 103 1.61 1.50 -6.52
N ALA A 104 1.58 1.44 -7.85
CA ALA A 104 0.32 1.31 -8.58
C ALA A 104 -0.42 0.01 -8.22
N VAL A 105 0.29 -1.11 -8.14
CA VAL A 105 -0.29 -2.40 -7.69
C VAL A 105 -0.85 -2.29 -6.27
N ALA A 106 -0.11 -1.68 -5.36
CA ALA A 106 -0.56 -1.48 -3.98
C ALA A 106 -1.83 -0.60 -3.90
N LEU A 107 -1.92 0.46 -4.71
CA LEU A 107 -3.09 1.33 -4.76
C LEU A 107 -4.33 0.64 -5.34
N VAL A 108 -4.17 -0.15 -6.40
CA VAL A 108 -5.27 -0.93 -6.97
C VAL A 108 -5.77 -1.94 -5.95
N TYR A 109 -4.87 -2.61 -5.23
CA TYR A 109 -5.23 -3.53 -4.16
C TYR A 109 -5.97 -2.82 -3.02
N PHE A 110 -5.54 -1.61 -2.66
CA PHE A 110 -6.21 -0.79 -1.65
C PHE A 110 -7.65 -0.43 -2.05
N MET A 111 -7.85 0.01 -3.29
CA MET A 111 -9.19 0.32 -3.82
C MET A 111 -10.09 -0.92 -3.82
N PHE A 112 -9.54 -2.09 -4.21
CA PHE A 112 -10.26 -3.36 -4.15
C PHE A 112 -10.67 -3.72 -2.72
N CYS A 113 -9.79 -3.51 -1.75
CA CYS A 113 -10.10 -3.75 -0.33
C CYS A 113 -11.21 -2.85 0.19
N LEU A 114 -11.23 -1.56 -0.15
CA LEU A 114 -12.33 -0.67 0.22
C LEU A 114 -13.67 -1.17 -0.31
N PHE A 115 -13.68 -1.67 -1.55
CA PHE A 115 -14.88 -2.25 -2.13
C PHE A 115 -15.33 -3.52 -1.39
N VAL A 116 -14.39 -4.40 -1.01
CA VAL A 116 -14.67 -5.59 -0.21
C VAL A 116 -15.19 -5.24 1.18
N VAL A 117 -14.62 -4.22 1.85
CA VAL A 117 -15.11 -3.71 3.15
C VAL A 117 -16.57 -3.26 3.06
N VAL A 118 -16.90 -2.49 2.02
CA VAL A 118 -18.28 -2.02 1.79
C VAL A 118 -19.20 -3.20 1.51
N SER A 119 -18.75 -4.19 0.73
CA SER A 119 -19.51 -5.40 0.44
C SER A 119 -19.76 -6.25 1.69
N LEU A 120 -18.74 -6.38 2.56
CA LEU A 120 -18.84 -7.04 3.86
C LEU A 120 -19.85 -6.35 4.77
N LEU A 121 -19.82 -5.01 4.81
CA LEU A 121 -20.77 -4.23 5.59
C LEU A 121 -22.21 -4.56 5.15
N PHE A 122 -22.48 -4.53 3.85
CA PHE A 122 -23.80 -4.89 3.32
C PHE A 122 -24.19 -6.35 3.57
N ASN A 123 -23.23 -7.28 3.52
CA ASN A 123 -23.48 -8.70 3.80
C ASN A 123 -23.76 -8.98 5.28
N ILE A 124 -23.14 -8.25 6.21
CA ILE A 124 -23.38 -8.37 7.65
C ILE A 124 -24.76 -7.82 8.03
N PHE A 125 -25.20 -6.73 7.41
CA PHE A 125 -26.51 -6.12 7.66
C PHE A 125 -27.68 -6.78 6.90
N GLY A 126 -27.47 -7.93 6.25
CA GLY A 126 -28.53 -8.70 5.60
C GLY A 126 -29.02 -8.14 4.26
N SER A 127 -29.00 -6.82 4.05
CA SER A 127 -29.31 -6.16 2.78
C SER A 127 -29.01 -4.65 2.81
N ARG A 128 -28.95 -4.01 1.63
CA ARG A 128 -28.87 -2.53 1.51
C ARG A 128 -30.08 -1.82 2.14
N LYS A 129 -31.25 -2.46 2.12
CA LYS A 129 -32.51 -1.91 2.67
C LYS A 129 -32.54 -2.03 4.19
N GLU A 130 -32.18 -3.19 4.74
CA GLU A 130 -32.10 -3.37 6.20
C GLU A 130 -31.02 -2.48 6.82
N MET A 131 -29.91 -2.24 6.10
CA MET A 131 -28.95 -1.23 6.53
C MET A 131 -29.56 0.18 6.52
N SER A 132 -30.30 0.59 5.49
CA SER A 132 -30.95 1.92 5.50
C SER A 132 -32.03 2.04 6.56
N ASP A 133 -32.79 0.97 6.78
CA ASP A 133 -33.87 0.91 7.76
C ASP A 133 -33.31 0.93 9.18
N TYR A 134 -32.26 0.15 9.48
CA TYR A 134 -31.55 0.20 10.76
C TYR A 134 -30.90 1.57 11.02
N LEU A 135 -30.35 2.18 9.97
CA LEU A 135 -29.70 3.49 10.08
C LEU A 135 -30.70 4.64 10.22
N MET A 136 -31.88 4.51 9.62
CA MET A 136 -33.02 5.41 9.82
C MET A 136 -33.69 5.22 11.18
N GLU A 137 -33.79 3.98 11.68
CA GLU A 137 -34.44 3.67 12.96
C GLU A 137 -33.59 4.10 14.18
N ASN A 138 -32.27 4.25 14.00
CA ASN A 138 -31.35 4.73 15.04
C ASN A 138 -30.92 6.21 14.87
N ASP A 139 -31.53 7.00 13.97
CA ASP A 139 -31.13 8.37 13.55
C ASP A 139 -29.61 8.56 13.32
N ILE A 140 -28.92 7.52 12.81
CA ILE A 140 -27.48 7.60 12.56
C ILE A 140 -27.27 8.22 11.17
N ARG A 141 -27.17 9.54 11.10
CA ARG A 141 -26.85 10.22 9.85
C ARG A 141 -25.39 9.94 9.50
N ILE A 142 -25.14 9.08 8.50
CA ILE A 142 -23.79 8.86 7.96
C ILE A 142 -23.30 10.16 7.32
N SER A 143 -22.60 10.95 8.12
CA SER A 143 -21.88 12.12 7.66
C SER A 143 -20.53 11.64 7.11
N PHE A 144 -20.41 11.53 5.79
CA PHE A 144 -19.13 11.30 5.09
C PHE A 144 -18.17 12.50 5.19
N ARG A 145 -18.39 13.42 6.13
CA ARG A 145 -17.67 14.68 6.30
C ARG A 145 -16.65 14.62 7.43
N VAL A 146 -16.04 13.45 7.66
CA VAL A 146 -14.95 13.30 8.63
C VAL A 146 -13.62 13.24 7.86
N PRO A 147 -12.79 14.29 7.87
CA PRO A 147 -11.47 14.23 7.25
C PRO A 147 -10.55 13.29 8.06
N PRO A 148 -9.55 12.64 7.42
CA PRO A 148 -8.66 11.68 8.06
C PRO A 148 -7.58 12.38 8.89
N LEU A 149 -7.97 13.07 9.95
CA LEU A 149 -7.06 13.76 10.87
C LEU A 149 -7.38 13.35 12.32
N CYS A 150 -6.88 12.18 12.68
CA CYS A 150 -7.07 11.49 13.98
C CYS A 150 -6.36 12.18 15.18
N CYS A 151 -6.03 13.47 15.13
CA CYS A 151 -5.18 14.08 16.17
C CYS A 151 -5.60 15.47 16.67
N ILE A 152 -6.73 16.04 16.23
CA ILE A 152 -7.17 17.35 16.73
C ILE A 152 -8.46 17.19 17.54
N LYS A 153 -8.33 17.26 18.88
CA LYS A 153 -9.44 17.34 19.86
C LYS A 153 -10.18 18.68 19.78
N ILE A 154 -10.63 19.09 18.60
CA ILE A 154 -11.35 20.35 18.35
C ILE A 154 -12.68 20.14 17.62
N LEU A 155 -13.06 18.89 17.32
CA LEU A 155 -14.43 18.64 16.91
C LEU A 155 -15.33 18.68 18.17
N PRO A 156 -16.34 19.58 18.22
CA PRO A 156 -17.25 19.68 19.33
C PRO A 156 -18.09 18.39 19.43
N ASP A 157 -18.35 17.95 20.66
CA ASP A 157 -19.30 16.89 20.97
C ASP A 157 -20.60 17.14 20.21
N LEU A 158 -20.96 16.21 19.32
CA LEU A 158 -22.30 16.22 18.75
C LEU A 158 -23.25 15.78 19.87
N PRO A 159 -24.18 16.64 20.31
CA PRO A 159 -25.23 16.21 21.21
C PRO A 159 -26.06 15.16 20.47
N SER A 160 -26.31 14.04 21.16
CA SER A 160 -27.44 13.17 20.84
C SER A 160 -28.69 14.03 20.86
N THR A 161 -29.44 14.08 19.76
CA THR A 161 -30.75 14.73 19.77
C THR A 161 -31.76 13.85 19.05
N GLU A 162 -32.87 13.76 19.76
CA GLU A 162 -34.25 13.43 19.40
C GLU A 162 -34.68 13.80 17.97
#